data_AF-A0A932ZCA9-F1
#
_entry.id   AF-A0A932ZCA9-F1
#
_cell.length_a   1.000
_cell.length_b   1.000
_cell.length_c   1.000
_cell.angle_alpha   90.00
_cell.angle_beta   90.00
_cell.angle_gamma   90.00
#
_symmetry.space_group_name_H-M   'P 1'
#
loop_
_entity.id
_entity.type
_entity.pdbx_description
1 polymer ?
#
loop_
_entity_poly.entity_id
_entity_poly.type
_entity_poly.pdbx_seq_one_letter_code
_entity_poly.pdbx_strand_id
1 'polypeptide(L)'
;MAGVAWLWFDGLGSREAAVEAARRACAAEGVQFLDDTVVLASLWPHRAESGTLTLRRIYRFEFSDTGNNRLGGSITLLGSAVQALYLDPHHGQFAGHQRLP
;
A
#
# COMPACT_ATOMS: atom_id res chain seq x y z
N MET A 1 22.44 -15.99 -9.22
CA MET A 1 22.03 -14.57 -9.36
C MET A 1 20.55 -14.36 -9.68
N ALA A 2 19.77 -15.40 -10.06
CA ALA A 2 18.35 -15.26 -10.41
C ALA A 2 17.46 -14.69 -9.28
N GLY A 3 17.80 -14.94 -8.01
CA GLY A 3 17.02 -14.43 -6.87
C GLY A 3 17.01 -12.90 -6.74
N VAL A 4 18.11 -12.22 -7.03
CA VAL A 4 18.19 -10.75 -6.91
C VAL A 4 17.36 -10.06 -7.99
N ALA A 5 17.38 -10.58 -9.21
CA ALA A 5 16.57 -10.07 -10.31
C ALA A 5 15.05 -10.25 -10.05
N TRP A 6 14.64 -11.40 -9.50
CA TRP A 6 13.25 -11.64 -9.11
C TRP A 6 12.79 -10.68 -8.01
N LEU A 7 13.61 -10.45 -6.98
CA LEU A 7 13.31 -9.50 -5.90
C LEU A 7 13.14 -8.06 -6.43
N TRP A 8 13.89 -7.67 -7.47
CA TRP A 8 13.79 -6.36 -8.09
C TRP A 8 12.53 -6.19 -8.94
N PHE A 9 12.22 -7.15 -9.80
CA PHE A 9 11.00 -7.14 -10.61
C PHE A 9 9.73 -7.20 -9.74
N ASP A 10 9.73 -8.04 -8.69
CA ASP A 10 8.64 -8.10 -7.71
C ASP A 10 8.52 -6.77 -6.91
N GLY A 11 9.64 -6.07 -6.70
CA GLY A 11 9.68 -4.75 -6.05
C GLY A 11 9.05 -3.62 -6.87
N LEU A 12 9.25 -3.61 -8.19
CA LEU A 12 8.67 -2.60 -9.09
C LEU A 12 7.15 -2.78 -9.22
N GLY A 13 6.69 -4.00 -9.51
CA GLY A 13 5.26 -4.29 -9.64
C GLY A 13 4.48 -4.07 -8.34
N SER A 14 5.08 -4.39 -7.20
CA SER A 14 4.43 -4.14 -5.89
C SER A 14 4.33 -2.65 -5.56
N ARG A 15 5.32 -1.83 -5.91
CA ARG A 15 5.21 -0.37 -5.72
C ARG A 15 4.10 0.23 -6.58
N GLU A 16 4.00 -0.15 -7.85
CA GLU A 16 2.92 0.31 -8.75
C GLU A 16 1.54 -0.10 -8.23
N ALA A 17 1.39 -1.35 -7.79
CA ALA A 17 0.16 -1.83 -7.16
C ALA A 17 -0.22 -1.02 -5.91
N ALA A 18 0.76 -0.65 -5.07
CA ALA A 18 0.54 0.20 -3.92
C ALA A 18 0.13 1.63 -4.31
N VAL A 19 0.76 2.26 -5.30
CA VAL A 19 0.37 3.60 -5.79
C VAL A 19 -1.08 3.58 -6.30
N GLU A 20 -1.43 2.58 -7.11
CA GLU A 20 -2.77 2.47 -7.67
C GLU A 20 -3.83 2.21 -6.59
N ALA A 21 -3.52 1.36 -5.60
CA ALA A 21 -4.41 1.13 -4.47
C ALA A 21 -4.57 2.37 -3.59
N ALA A 22 -3.49 3.14 -3.32
CA ALA A 22 -3.56 4.41 -2.58
C ALA A 22 -4.44 5.42 -3.32
N ARG A 23 -4.24 5.57 -4.64
CA ARG A 23 -5.03 6.46 -5.49
C ARG A 23 -6.51 6.11 -5.45
N ARG A 24 -6.85 4.83 -5.62
CA ARG A 24 -8.25 4.35 -5.58
C ARG A 24 -8.89 4.59 -4.22
N ALA A 25 -8.18 4.31 -3.12
CA ALA A 25 -8.71 4.54 -1.79
C ALA A 25 -8.95 6.02 -1.51
N CYS A 26 -7.99 6.89 -1.86
CA CYS A 26 -8.17 8.34 -1.70
C CYS A 26 -9.37 8.85 -2.53
N ALA A 27 -9.50 8.39 -3.77
CA ALA A 27 -10.62 8.74 -4.64
C ALA A 27 -11.97 8.25 -4.09
N ALA A 28 -12.03 7.06 -3.50
CA ALA A 28 -13.24 6.50 -2.89
C ALA A 28 -13.69 7.29 -1.65
N GLU A 29 -12.74 7.76 -0.85
CA GLU A 29 -12.99 8.57 0.35
C GLU A 29 -13.15 10.08 0.05
N GLY A 30 -12.96 10.50 -1.20
CA GLY A 30 -13.03 11.90 -1.59
C GLY A 30 -11.89 12.76 -1.03
N VAL A 31 -10.77 12.14 -0.65
CA VAL A 31 -9.57 12.82 -0.14
C VAL A 31 -8.49 12.91 -1.22
N GLN A 32 -7.59 13.88 -1.09
CA GLN A 32 -6.50 14.10 -2.04
C GLN A 32 -5.31 13.19 -1.74
N PHE A 33 -4.92 12.35 -2.69
CA PHE A 33 -3.65 11.63 -2.61
C PHE A 33 -2.47 12.60 -2.84
N LEU A 34 -1.54 12.67 -1.89
CA LEU A 34 -0.40 13.59 -1.98
C LEU A 34 0.82 12.93 -2.62
N ASP A 35 1.57 13.74 -3.36
CA ASP A 35 2.85 13.39 -4.00
C ASP A 35 2.79 12.23 -5.02
N ASP A 36 1.60 11.67 -5.28
CA ASP A 36 1.34 10.54 -6.17
C ASP A 36 2.31 9.37 -5.95
N THR A 37 2.76 9.18 -4.70
CA THR A 37 3.85 8.28 -4.37
C THR A 37 3.59 7.52 -3.09
N VAL A 38 4.27 6.39 -2.98
CA VAL A 38 4.29 5.55 -1.78
C VAL A 38 5.74 5.25 -1.41
N VAL A 39 6.00 5.12 -0.12
CA VAL A 39 7.33 4.85 0.45
C VAL A 39 7.31 3.49 1.13
N LEU A 40 8.29 2.64 0.81
CA LEU A 40 8.43 1.34 1.47
C LEU A 40 8.84 1.55 2.93
N ALA A 41 7.99 1.14 3.87
CA ALA A 41 8.23 1.23 5.30
C ALA A 41 8.71 -0.10 5.91
N SER A 42 8.30 -1.23 5.32
CA SER A 42 8.68 -2.55 5.85
C SER A 42 8.68 -3.62 4.76
N LEU A 43 9.61 -4.58 4.87
CA LEU A 43 9.78 -5.69 3.94
C LEU A 43 10.15 -6.97 4.70
N TRP A 44 9.33 -8.00 4.59
CA TRP A 44 9.54 -9.28 5.27
C TRP A 44 9.36 -10.47 4.32
N PRO A 45 10.25 -11.47 4.35
CA PRO A 45 9.99 -12.75 3.70
C PRO A 45 8.77 -13.42 4.30
N HIS A 46 7.91 -13.95 3.45
CA HIS A 46 6.73 -14.71 3.84
C HIS A 46 6.65 -15.97 2.98
N ARG A 47 6.42 -17.13 3.60
CA ARG A 47 6.21 -18.37 2.85
C ARG A 47 4.71 -18.58 2.67
N ALA A 48 4.23 -18.54 1.42
CA ALA A 48 2.83 -18.81 1.13
C ALA A 48 2.49 -20.29 1.39
N GLU A 49 1.21 -20.60 1.55
CA GLU A 49 0.73 -21.98 1.75
C GLU A 49 1.09 -22.90 0.57
N SER A 50 1.21 -22.34 -0.63
CA SER A 50 1.71 -23.04 -1.82
C SER A 50 3.19 -23.46 -1.74
N GLY A 51 3.92 -23.00 -0.71
CA GLY A 51 5.35 -23.24 -0.53
C GLY A 51 6.26 -22.25 -1.26
N THR A 52 5.70 -21.32 -2.04
CA THR A 52 6.45 -20.24 -2.71
C THR A 52 6.90 -19.20 -1.68
N LEU A 53 8.16 -18.77 -1.79
CA LEU A 53 8.65 -17.62 -1.02
C LEU A 53 8.14 -16.33 -1.69
N THR A 54 7.43 -15.52 -0.92
CA THR A 54 6.94 -14.20 -1.33
C THR A 54 7.41 -13.14 -0.33
N LEU A 55 7.15 -11.89 -0.63
CA LEU A 55 7.52 -10.76 0.19
C LEU A 55 6.28 -10.03 0.68
N ARG A 56 6.15 -9.92 2.01
CA ARG A 56 5.20 -9.01 2.63
C ARG A 56 5.81 -7.62 2.65
N ARG A 57 5.11 -6.64 2.08
CA ARG A 57 5.54 -5.23 2.02
C ARG A 57 4.53 -4.35 2.71
N ILE A 58 5.02 -3.35 3.43
CA ILE A 58 4.18 -2.27 3.94
C ILE A 58 4.67 -0.99 3.31
N TYR A 59 3.78 -0.33 2.58
CA TYR A 59 3.99 1.00 2.03
C TYR A 59 3.23 2.03 2.87
N ARG A 60 3.82 3.20 3.04
CA ARG A 60 3.16 4.38 3.60
C ARG A 60 2.99 5.44 2.54
N PHE A 61 1.92 6.20 2.67
CA PHE A 61 1.60 7.29 1.77
C PHE A 61 0.92 8.41 2.53
N GLU A 62 0.75 9.56 1.90
CA GLU A 62 0.16 10.73 2.54
C GLU A 62 -1.03 11.21 1.73
N PHE A 63 -2.03 11.75 2.41
CA PHE A 63 -3.24 12.28 1.81
C PHE A 63 -3.72 13.53 2.56
N SER A 64 -4.68 14.26 1.99
CA SER A 64 -5.28 15.45 2.58
C SER A 64 -6.80 15.41 2.44
N ASP A 65 -7.53 15.65 3.52
CA ASP A 65 -9.00 15.78 3.50
C ASP A 65 -9.45 17.25 3.40
N THR A 66 -8.60 18.20 3.79
CA THR A 66 -8.89 19.65 3.75
C THR A 66 -8.09 20.41 2.68
N GLY A 67 -7.11 19.77 2.06
CA GLY A 67 -6.17 20.39 1.10
C GLY A 67 -4.99 21.12 1.74
N ASN A 68 -4.98 21.32 3.07
CA ASN A 68 -3.87 21.99 3.79
C ASN A 68 -3.37 21.21 5.02
N ASN A 69 -3.82 19.96 5.19
CA ASN A 69 -3.28 19.03 6.17
C ASN A 69 -2.65 17.81 5.47
N ARG A 70 -1.83 17.06 6.19
CA ARG A 70 -1.23 15.82 5.71
C ARG A 70 -1.53 14.73 6.72
N LEU A 71 -2.21 13.69 6.27
CA LEU A 71 -2.61 12.51 7.03
C LEU A 71 -1.90 11.29 6.44
N GLY A 72 -1.70 10.26 7.26
CA GLY A 72 -0.98 9.06 6.87
C GLY A 72 -1.91 7.95 6.41
N GLY A 73 -1.52 7.26 5.34
CA GLY A 73 -2.10 6.00 4.92
C GLY A 73 -1.05 4.88 4.91
N SER A 74 -1.52 3.63 4.92
CA SER A 74 -0.66 2.47 4.73
C SER A 74 -1.31 1.38 3.91
N ILE A 75 -0.48 0.63 3.18
CA ILE A 75 -0.89 -0.49 2.32
C ILE A 75 0.01 -1.66 2.63
N THR A 76 -0.59 -2.80 2.97
CA THR A 76 0.11 -4.07 3.10
C THR A 76 -0.10 -4.89 1.84
N LEU A 77 1.01 -5.31 1.22
CA LEU A 77 1.03 -6.23 0.09
C LEU A 77 1.65 -7.57 0.49
N LEU A 78 1.22 -8.65 -0.17
CA LEU A 78 1.91 -9.93 -0.22
C LEU A 78 2.24 -10.24 -1.69
N GLY A 79 3.51 -10.18 -2.05
CA GLY A 79 3.92 -10.02 -3.45
C GLY A 79 3.45 -8.67 -3.99
N SER A 80 2.61 -8.70 -5.02
CA SER A 80 1.90 -7.54 -5.59
C SER A 80 0.42 -7.46 -5.19
N ALA A 81 -0.10 -8.45 -4.46
CA ALA A 81 -1.50 -8.49 -4.06
C ALA A 81 -1.74 -7.63 -2.81
N VAL A 82 -2.76 -6.76 -2.85
CA VAL A 82 -3.14 -5.93 -1.70
C VAL A 82 -3.88 -6.79 -0.67
N GLN A 83 -3.37 -6.81 0.55
CA GLN A 83 -3.95 -7.58 1.66
C GLN A 83 -4.72 -6.69 2.63
N ALA A 84 -4.23 -5.46 2.84
CA ALA A 84 -4.88 -4.49 3.70
C ALA A 84 -4.55 -3.07 3.25
N LEU A 85 -5.51 -2.18 3.42
CA LEU A 85 -5.35 -0.75 3.28
C LEU A 85 -5.91 -0.05 4.51
N TYR A 86 -5.23 1.00 4.94
CA TYR A 86 -5.62 1.81 6.07
C TYR A 86 -5.37 3.28 5.77
N LEU A 87 -6.32 4.12 6.15
CA LEU A 87 -6.22 5.57 6.13
C LEU A 87 -6.36 6.06 7.57
N ASP A 88 -5.53 7.01 7.98
CA ASP A 88 -5.70 7.68 9.26
C ASP A 88 -7.10 8.31 9.36
N PRO A 89 -7.65 8.44 10.57
CA PRO A 89 -8.94 9.10 10.79
C PRO A 89 -8.94 10.51 10.20
N HIS A 90 -9.99 10.87 9.48
CA HIS A 90 -10.13 12.14 8.78
C HIS A 90 -11.56 12.67 8.90
N HIS A 91 -11.77 13.96 8.61
CA HIS A 91 -13.06 14.61 8.78
C HIS A 91 -14.10 13.96 7.86
N GLY A 92 -15.10 13.31 8.47
CA GLY A 92 -16.22 12.70 7.77
C GLY A 92 -16.39 11.20 7.99
N GLN A 93 -15.34 10.44 8.37
CA GLN A 93 -15.43 8.97 8.49
C GLN A 93 -14.51 8.38 9.57
N PHE A 94 -15.03 7.42 10.34
CA PHE A 94 -14.26 6.62 11.31
C PHE A 94 -13.57 5.46 10.58
N ALA A 95 -12.28 5.24 10.88
CA ALA A 95 -11.35 4.32 10.22
C ALA A 95 -11.96 3.00 9.69
N GLY A 96 -12.17 2.91 8.37
CA GLY A 96 -12.55 1.67 7.70
C GLY A 96 -11.33 0.77 7.48
N HIS A 97 -11.22 -0.34 8.21
CA HIS A 97 -10.26 -1.39 7.90
C HIS A 97 -10.81 -2.25 6.75
N GLN A 98 -10.61 -1.83 5.50
CA GLN A 98 -11.10 -2.58 4.36
C GLN A 98 -10.11 -3.70 4.00
N ARG A 99 -10.44 -4.93 4.39
CA ARG A 99 -9.81 -6.13 3.83
C ARG A 99 -10.34 -6.30 2.41
N LEU A 100 -9.44 -6.24 1.42
CA LEU A 100 -9.77 -6.58 0.04
C LEU A 100 -9.91 -8.11 -0.07
N PRO A 101 -10.93 -8.63 -0.77
CA PRO A 101 -11.18 -10.07 -0.93
C PRO A 101 -10.10 -10.77 -1.77
#